data_AF-A0A1Y2IG89-F1
#
_entry.id   AF-A0A1Y2IG89-F1
#
_cell.length_a   1.000
_cell.length_b   1.000
_cell.length_c   1.000
_cell.angle_alpha   90.00
_cell.angle_beta   90.00
_cell.angle_gamma   90.00
#
_symmetry.space_group_name_H-M   'P 1'
#
loop_
_entity.id
_entity.type
_entity.pdbx_description
1 polymer ?
#
loop_
_entity_poly.entity_id
_entity_poly.type
_entity_poly.pdbx_seq_one_letter_code
_entity_poly.pdbx_strand_id
1 'polypeptide(L)'
;MGRVGQAFDETKVPSVVEVEAFNPSLGPCCTGENFRPDLRSPPHTVWNKSVCDVFVALFIKRKVHPCKDETLIHEAFFSHLGYLHSSYMDQLKTTEDQEAARKAHNRYERKRGLFNRRCDVCASYVGLTRHLYMLQLLGINGMSSDESDVEDGRPVYLVLKKSWRNPEIDAWLRVFDVLYRRSRYMPLNRNPRGANVHIRKLTQKVDDTRQPRTNLPVNAYNPSWLQALTAYDKARLKVDPKPYDFTHEAEINS
;
A
#
# COMPACT_ATOMS: atom_id res chain seq x y z
N MET A 1 0.55 12.87 15.33
CA MET A 1 1.67 13.84 15.41
C MET A 1 2.88 13.19 14.76
N GLY A 2 3.20 13.53 13.51
CA GLY A 2 4.46 13.12 12.90
C GLY A 2 5.58 13.92 13.57
N ARG A 3 6.63 13.24 14.07
CA ARG A 3 7.85 13.96 14.43
C ARG A 3 8.30 14.70 13.17
N VAL A 4 8.41 16.01 13.26
CA VAL A 4 9.17 16.80 12.27
C VAL A 4 10.57 16.18 12.28
N GLY A 5 10.90 15.45 11.22
CA GLY A 5 12.22 14.82 11.10
C GLY A 5 13.26 15.92 11.18
N GLN A 6 14.19 15.80 12.13
CA GLN A 6 15.36 16.67 12.16
C GLN A 6 16.06 16.56 10.79
N ALA A 7 16.35 17.69 10.16
CA ALA A 7 17.08 17.70 8.90
C ALA A 7 18.41 16.98 9.11
N PHE A 8 18.76 16.06 8.18
CA PHE A 8 20.06 15.41 8.27
C PHE A 8 21.17 16.45 8.09
N ASP A 9 22.14 16.43 8.98
CA ASP A 9 23.34 17.25 8.86
C ASP A 9 24.20 16.72 7.71
N GLU A 10 24.27 17.46 6.59
CA GLU A 10 25.04 17.06 5.42
C GLU A 10 26.53 16.90 5.72
N THR A 11 27.06 17.57 6.76
CA THR A 11 28.45 17.38 7.19
C THR A 11 28.70 16.02 7.84
N LYS A 12 27.64 15.26 8.13
CA LYS A 12 27.69 13.89 8.68
C LYS A 12 27.40 12.80 7.65
N VAL A 13 27.22 13.17 6.38
CA VAL A 13 27.07 12.23 5.26
C VAL A 13 28.31 12.36 4.35
N PRO A 14 28.96 11.26 3.94
CA PRO A 14 30.12 11.35 3.05
C PRO A 14 29.70 11.86 1.67
N SER A 15 30.63 12.47 0.94
CA SER A 15 30.42 12.81 -0.47
C SER A 15 30.47 11.56 -1.35
N VAL A 16 29.88 11.63 -2.55
CA VAL A 16 29.91 10.51 -3.52
C VAL A 16 31.35 10.14 -3.88
N VAL A 17 32.21 11.14 -4.06
CA VAL A 17 33.64 10.95 -4.41
C VAL A 17 34.38 10.19 -3.30
N GLU A 18 34.12 10.50 -2.03
CA GLU A 18 34.72 9.76 -0.91
C GLU A 18 34.27 8.30 -0.89
N VAL A 19 32.98 8.05 -1.13
CA VAL A 19 32.42 6.69 -1.15
C VAL A 19 33.00 5.86 -2.29
N GLU A 20 33.14 6.45 -3.49
CA GLU A 20 33.69 5.79 -4.67
C GLU A 20 35.20 5.54 -4.57
N ALA A 21 35.94 6.45 -3.93
CA ALA A 21 37.38 6.31 -3.73
C ALA A 21 37.76 5.35 -2.57
N PHE A 22 36.77 4.88 -1.81
CA PHE A 22 37.02 4.06 -0.62
C PHE A 22 37.61 2.69 -0.98
N ASN A 23 38.74 2.36 -0.35
CA ASN A 23 39.37 1.06 -0.42
C ASN A 23 39.44 0.43 0.98
N PRO A 24 38.66 -0.64 1.26
CA PRO A 24 38.62 -1.27 2.57
C PRO A 24 39.97 -1.88 3.00
N SER A 25 40.88 -2.14 2.06
CA SER A 25 42.23 -2.65 2.36
C SER A 25 43.14 -1.61 3.02
N LEU A 26 42.81 -0.32 2.92
CA LEU A 26 43.59 0.78 3.52
C LEU A 26 43.14 1.13 4.94
N GLY A 27 42.05 0.52 5.43
CA GLY A 27 41.50 0.75 6.75
C GLY A 27 40.02 1.13 6.74
N PRO A 28 39.46 1.51 7.90
CA PRO A 28 38.05 1.87 8.00
C PRO A 28 37.73 3.18 7.28
N CYS A 29 36.52 3.29 6.71
CA CYS A 29 36.09 4.47 5.96
C CYS A 29 35.91 5.72 6.83
N CYS A 30 35.73 5.55 8.15
CA CYS A 30 35.50 6.63 9.09
C CYS A 30 36.00 6.28 10.49
N THR A 31 35.90 7.23 11.41
CA THR A 31 36.25 7.05 12.83
C THR A 31 35.05 7.34 13.72
N GLY A 32 35.15 7.05 15.02
CA GLY A 32 34.10 7.39 15.98
C GLY A 32 33.84 8.89 16.14
N GLU A 33 34.84 9.72 15.87
CA GLU A 33 34.74 11.19 15.95
C GLU A 33 34.19 11.79 14.64
N ASN A 34 34.53 11.17 13.50
CA ASN A 34 34.04 11.54 12.18
C ASN A 34 33.11 10.46 11.61
N PHE A 35 32.11 10.04 12.40
CA PHE A 35 31.21 8.95 12.02
C PHE A 35 30.25 9.40 10.92
N ARG A 36 30.37 8.79 9.73
CA ARG A 36 29.69 9.23 8.50
C ARG A 36 29.10 8.06 7.70
N PRO A 37 27.86 7.61 8.02
CA PRO A 37 27.16 6.64 7.19
C PRO A 37 26.78 7.23 5.83
N ASP A 38 26.90 6.43 4.77
CA ASP A 38 26.35 6.78 3.45
C ASP A 38 24.85 6.45 3.43
N LEU A 39 24.03 7.49 3.41
CA LEU A 39 22.57 7.39 3.38
C LEU A 39 21.98 7.50 1.97
N ARG A 40 22.81 7.73 0.94
CA ARG A 40 22.37 7.82 -0.47
C ARG A 40 22.33 6.45 -1.14
N SER A 41 23.23 5.56 -0.72
CA SER A 41 23.32 4.20 -1.25
C SER A 41 22.60 3.19 -0.35
N PRO A 42 22.24 2.00 -0.87
CA PRO A 42 21.65 0.94 -0.07
C PRO A 42 22.47 0.60 1.18
N PRO A 43 21.85 0.14 2.29
CA PRO A 43 22.54 -0.06 3.55
C PRO A 43 23.76 -0.98 3.48
N HIS A 44 23.76 -2.00 2.63
CA HIS A 44 24.81 -3.03 2.58
C HIS A 44 25.99 -2.76 1.63
N THR A 45 26.27 -1.49 1.30
CA THR A 45 27.46 -1.11 0.53
C THR A 45 28.76 -1.40 1.29
N VAL A 46 29.89 -1.43 0.56
CA VAL A 46 31.22 -1.65 1.15
C VAL A 46 31.56 -0.56 2.18
N TRP A 47 31.24 0.71 1.88
CA TRP A 47 31.38 1.83 2.82
C TRP A 47 30.59 1.58 4.11
N ASN A 48 29.30 1.27 3.99
CA ASN A 48 28.42 1.13 5.15
C ASN A 48 28.72 -0.12 6.00
N LYS A 49 29.28 -1.18 5.40
CA LYS A 49 29.88 -2.29 6.16
C LYS A 49 31.03 -1.80 7.03
N SER A 50 31.95 -1.03 6.46
CA SER A 50 33.04 -0.44 7.24
C SER A 50 32.54 0.51 8.34
N VAL A 51 31.49 1.31 8.08
CA VAL A 51 30.83 2.14 9.11
C VAL A 51 30.26 1.27 10.24
N CYS A 52 29.61 0.16 9.90
CA CYS A 52 29.07 -0.78 10.87
C CYS A 52 30.16 -1.39 11.76
N ASP A 53 31.29 -1.79 11.17
CA ASP A 53 32.43 -2.34 11.91
C ASP A 53 32.97 -1.33 12.93
N VAL A 54 33.12 -0.07 12.52
CA VAL A 54 33.52 1.04 13.41
C VAL A 54 32.49 1.24 14.53
N PHE A 55 31.20 1.20 14.21
CA PHE A 55 30.13 1.33 15.20
C PHE A 55 30.16 0.20 16.24
N VAL A 56 30.21 -1.05 15.80
CA VAL A 56 30.22 -2.24 16.68
C VAL A 56 31.40 -2.17 17.65
N ALA A 57 32.61 -1.90 17.13
CA ALA A 57 33.82 -1.77 17.93
C ALA A 57 33.68 -0.67 19.01
N LEU A 58 33.13 0.48 18.66
CA LEU A 58 32.91 1.59 19.60
C LEU A 58 31.79 1.32 20.60
N PHE A 59 30.72 0.68 20.16
CA PHE A 59 29.56 0.32 20.98
C PHE A 59 29.98 -0.61 22.13
N ILE A 60 30.75 -1.66 21.80
CA ILE A 60 31.30 -2.59 22.79
C ILE A 60 32.32 -1.89 23.69
N LYS A 61 33.26 -1.11 23.12
CA LYS A 61 34.30 -0.40 23.87
C LYS A 61 33.72 0.59 24.89
N ARG A 62 32.67 1.32 24.51
CA ARG A 62 32.02 2.33 25.37
C ARG A 62 31.07 1.71 26.40
N LYS A 63 30.77 0.42 26.32
CA LYS A 63 29.87 -0.31 27.25
C LYS A 63 28.51 0.38 27.43
N VAL A 64 27.99 0.98 26.36
CA VAL A 64 26.70 1.69 26.37
C VAL A 64 25.50 0.74 26.56
N HIS A 65 25.69 -0.54 26.31
CA HIS A 65 24.69 -1.59 26.50
C HIS A 65 25.36 -2.89 26.96
N PRO A 66 24.68 -3.76 27.73
CA PRO A 66 25.24 -5.05 28.19
C PRO A 66 25.55 -6.04 27.07
N CYS A 67 24.86 -5.94 25.92
CA CYS A 67 25.09 -6.80 24.76
C CYS A 67 26.50 -6.60 24.19
N LYS A 68 27.23 -7.69 24.02
CA LYS A 68 28.56 -7.74 23.39
C LYS A 68 28.61 -8.66 22.17
N ASP A 69 27.45 -9.16 21.74
CA ASP A 69 27.33 -10.01 20.57
C ASP A 69 27.46 -9.13 19.32
N GLU A 70 28.61 -9.23 18.66
CA GLU A 70 28.92 -8.43 17.46
C GLU A 70 27.92 -8.66 16.34
N THR A 71 27.46 -9.89 16.13
CA THR A 71 26.52 -10.23 15.07
C THR A 71 25.16 -9.57 15.32
N LEU A 72 24.64 -9.66 16.54
CA LEU A 72 23.38 -9.01 16.90
C LEU A 72 23.46 -7.47 16.82
N ILE A 73 24.57 -6.88 17.25
CA ILE A 73 24.77 -5.43 17.16
C ILE A 73 24.84 -5.01 15.69
N HIS A 74 25.53 -5.79 14.86
CA HIS A 74 25.65 -5.55 13.43
C HIS A 74 24.27 -5.59 12.74
N GLU A 75 23.48 -6.65 12.95
CA GLU A 75 22.11 -6.76 12.39
C GLU A 75 21.19 -5.62 12.84
N ALA A 76 21.24 -5.26 14.13
CA ALA A 76 20.48 -4.14 14.67
C ALA A 76 20.91 -2.81 14.04
N PHE A 77 22.22 -2.59 13.85
CA PHE A 77 22.73 -1.39 13.22
C PHE A 77 22.35 -1.30 11.74
N PHE A 78 22.43 -2.39 10.97
CA PHE A 78 21.97 -2.40 9.57
C PHE A 78 20.48 -2.14 9.44
N SER A 79 19.68 -2.69 10.35
CA SER A 79 18.24 -2.41 10.40
C SER A 79 17.99 -0.92 10.65
N HIS A 80 18.75 -0.31 11.57
CA HIS A 80 18.69 1.12 11.82
C HIS A 80 19.18 1.95 10.63
N LEU A 81 20.25 1.53 9.96
CA LEU A 81 20.79 2.19 8.78
C LEU A 81 19.81 2.15 7.61
N GLY A 82 19.06 1.05 7.45
CA GLY A 82 17.95 0.96 6.51
C GLY A 82 16.86 1.99 6.80
N TYR A 83 16.50 2.18 8.06
CA TYR A 83 15.60 3.26 8.48
C TYR A 83 16.17 4.65 8.16
N LEU A 84 17.44 4.92 8.46
CA LEU A 84 18.09 6.21 8.20
C LEU A 84 18.15 6.51 6.69
N HIS A 85 18.54 5.53 5.87
CA HIS A 85 18.52 5.63 4.41
C HIS A 85 17.12 5.99 3.91
N SER A 86 16.07 5.25 4.33
CA SER A 86 14.70 5.56 3.93
C SER A 86 14.29 6.97 4.33
N SER A 87 14.59 7.38 5.57
CA SER A 87 14.26 8.72 6.06
C SER A 87 15.02 9.83 5.32
N TYR A 88 16.28 9.59 4.93
CA TYR A 88 17.09 10.53 4.17
C TYR A 88 16.56 10.68 2.74
N MET A 89 16.28 9.56 2.07
CA MET A 89 15.69 9.56 0.73
C MET A 89 14.30 10.22 0.73
N ASP A 90 13.52 10.08 1.81
CA ASP A 90 12.24 10.76 1.96
C ASP A 90 12.38 12.30 2.09
N GLN A 91 13.46 12.80 2.69
CA GLN A 91 13.76 14.24 2.74
C GLN A 91 14.20 14.79 1.39
N LEU A 92 14.84 13.98 0.56
CA LEU A 92 15.25 14.36 -0.80
C LEU A 92 14.09 14.36 -1.81
N LYS A 93 12.97 13.73 -1.48
CA LYS A 93 11.78 13.75 -2.35
C LYS A 93 11.29 15.18 -2.51
N THR A 94 10.98 15.54 -3.76
CA THR A 94 10.33 16.82 -4.06
C THR A 94 8.97 16.89 -3.37
N THR A 95 8.45 18.11 -3.18
CA THR A 95 7.07 18.30 -2.72
C THR A 95 6.08 17.57 -3.61
N GLU A 96 6.30 17.57 -4.93
CA GLU A 96 5.47 16.86 -5.90
C GLU A 96 5.48 15.33 -5.67
N ASP A 97 6.65 14.74 -5.44
CA ASP A 97 6.79 13.30 -5.14
C ASP A 97 6.10 12.91 -3.83
N GLN A 98 6.27 13.74 -2.79
CA GLN A 98 5.62 13.53 -1.50
C GLN A 98 4.09 13.63 -1.63
N GLU A 99 3.59 14.59 -2.41
CA GLU A 99 2.17 14.72 -2.70
C GLU A 99 1.63 13.54 -3.50
N ALA A 100 2.36 13.08 -4.52
CA ALA A 100 1.99 11.93 -5.33
C ALA A 100 1.94 10.65 -4.47
N ALA A 101 2.95 10.42 -3.64
CA ALA A 101 3.00 9.29 -2.70
C ALA A 101 1.83 9.35 -1.69
N ARG A 102 1.56 10.53 -1.11
CA ARG A 102 0.43 10.75 -0.20
C ARG A 102 -0.91 10.50 -0.89
N LYS A 103 -1.11 11.00 -2.11
CA LYS A 103 -2.31 10.77 -2.91
C LYS A 103 -2.49 9.28 -3.22
N ALA A 104 -1.42 8.58 -3.58
CA ALA A 104 -1.43 7.13 -3.84
C ALA A 104 -1.76 6.33 -2.57
N HIS A 105 -1.15 6.68 -1.42
CA HIS A 105 -1.42 6.06 -0.13
C HIS A 105 -2.88 6.27 0.30
N ASN A 106 -3.37 7.51 0.26
CA ASN A 106 -4.77 7.82 0.59
C ASN A 106 -5.76 7.08 -0.31
N ARG A 107 -5.43 6.91 -1.59
CA ARG A 107 -6.24 6.10 -2.53
C ARG A 107 -6.25 4.62 -2.14
N TYR A 108 -5.10 4.07 -1.76
CA TYR A 108 -5.00 2.69 -1.29
C TYR A 108 -5.81 2.47 -0.01
N GLU A 109 -5.65 3.33 1.00
CA GLU A 109 -6.41 3.21 2.26
C GLU A 109 -7.92 3.33 2.04
N ARG A 110 -8.37 4.18 1.11
CA ARG A 110 -9.79 4.24 0.73
C ARG A 110 -10.28 2.93 0.10
N LYS A 111 -9.50 2.33 -0.80
CA LYS A 111 -9.83 1.00 -1.37
C LYS A 111 -9.86 -0.07 -0.30
N ARG A 112 -8.89 -0.07 0.61
CA ARG A 112 -8.81 -1.00 1.74
C ARG A 112 -10.01 -0.86 2.66
N GLY A 113 -10.38 0.37 3.02
CA GLY A 113 -11.58 0.65 3.81
C GLY A 113 -12.88 0.24 3.10
N LEU A 114 -12.97 0.41 1.77
CA LEU A 114 -14.12 -0.09 1.00
C LEU A 114 -14.20 -1.61 1.00
N PHE A 115 -13.07 -2.30 0.80
CA PHE A 115 -13.00 -3.75 0.88
C PHE A 115 -13.43 -4.28 2.26
N ASN A 116 -12.85 -3.74 3.33
CA ASN A 116 -13.16 -4.16 4.70
C ASN A 116 -14.65 -3.97 5.01
N ARG A 117 -15.22 -2.79 4.71
CA ARG A 117 -16.65 -2.52 4.94
C ARG A 117 -17.56 -3.52 4.22
N ARG A 118 -17.21 -3.91 2.99
CA ARG A 118 -18.00 -4.90 2.23
C ARG A 118 -17.89 -6.29 2.85
N CYS A 119 -16.71 -6.68 3.35
CA CYS A 119 -16.53 -7.92 4.10
C CYS A 119 -17.33 -7.89 5.42
N ASP A 120 -17.31 -6.77 6.13
CA ASP A 120 -18.05 -6.60 7.39
C ASP A 120 -19.56 -6.73 7.17
N VAL A 121 -20.10 -6.08 6.13
CA VAL A 121 -21.51 -6.27 5.73
C VAL A 121 -21.77 -7.73 5.36
N CYS A 122 -20.93 -8.31 4.50
CA CYS A 122 -21.10 -9.69 4.06
C CYS A 122 -21.12 -10.68 5.24
N ALA A 123 -20.31 -10.47 6.28
CA ALA A 123 -20.28 -11.27 7.49
C ALA A 123 -21.47 -11.00 8.43
N SER A 124 -22.05 -9.80 8.39
CA SER A 124 -23.15 -9.40 9.28
C SER A 124 -24.54 -9.86 8.80
N TYR A 125 -24.70 -10.13 7.51
CA TYR A 125 -25.96 -10.58 6.91
C TYR A 125 -25.85 -12.05 6.49
N VAL A 126 -26.65 -12.93 7.11
CA VAL A 126 -26.62 -14.38 6.87
C VAL A 126 -26.74 -14.73 5.38
N GLY A 127 -27.71 -14.15 4.66
CA GLY A 127 -27.88 -14.37 3.21
C GLY A 127 -26.76 -13.83 2.31
N LEU A 128 -25.80 -13.07 2.87
CA LEU A 128 -24.61 -12.61 2.14
C LEU A 128 -23.35 -13.40 2.43
N THR A 129 -23.30 -14.19 3.50
CA THR A 129 -22.09 -14.89 3.93
C THR A 129 -21.45 -15.74 2.85
N ARG A 130 -22.27 -16.37 1.97
CA ARG A 130 -21.83 -17.13 0.80
C ARG A 130 -20.93 -16.33 -0.15
N HIS A 131 -21.02 -15.00 -0.11
CA HIS A 131 -20.30 -14.09 -0.99
C HIS A 131 -18.92 -13.68 -0.47
N LEU A 132 -18.57 -14.03 0.77
CA LEU A 132 -17.33 -13.60 1.42
C LEU A 132 -16.10 -14.09 0.67
N TYR A 133 -16.11 -15.33 0.21
CA TYR A 133 -14.97 -15.89 -0.52
C TYR A 133 -14.72 -15.13 -1.83
N MET A 134 -15.77 -14.75 -2.55
CA MET A 134 -15.64 -14.01 -3.81
C MET A 134 -15.11 -12.59 -3.57
N LEU A 135 -15.52 -11.94 -2.47
CA LEU A 135 -14.93 -10.67 -2.03
C LEU A 135 -13.44 -10.82 -1.75
N GLN A 136 -13.03 -11.88 -1.04
CA GLN A 136 -11.62 -12.16 -0.73
C GLN A 136 -10.79 -12.43 -1.99
N LEU A 137 -11.33 -13.18 -2.96
CA LEU A 137 -10.68 -13.42 -4.26
C LEU A 137 -10.43 -12.10 -5.02
N LEU A 138 -11.43 -11.21 -5.07
CA LEU A 138 -11.28 -9.87 -5.64
C LEU A 138 -10.24 -9.04 -4.89
N GLY A 139 -10.30 -9.06 -3.55
CA GLY A 139 -9.42 -8.32 -2.66
C GLY A 139 -9.48 -6.81 -2.87
N ILE A 140 -8.55 -6.10 -2.23
CA ILE A 140 -8.45 -4.62 -2.28
C ILE A 140 -8.30 -4.12 -3.74
N ASN A 141 -7.52 -4.84 -4.56
CA ASN A 141 -7.26 -4.46 -5.95
C ASN A 141 -8.46 -4.68 -6.89
N GLY A 142 -9.40 -5.56 -6.51
CA GLY A 142 -10.69 -5.73 -7.19
C GLY A 142 -11.70 -4.62 -6.86
N MET A 143 -11.40 -3.75 -5.88
CA MET A 143 -12.23 -2.59 -5.58
C MET A 143 -12.01 -1.47 -6.60
N SER A 144 -13.08 -0.75 -6.94
CA SER A 144 -13.02 0.44 -7.79
C SER A 144 -12.18 1.53 -7.11
N SER A 145 -11.37 2.24 -7.88
CA SER A 145 -10.72 3.45 -7.40
C SER A 145 -11.71 4.59 -7.36
N ASP A 146 -11.62 5.40 -6.31
CA ASP A 146 -12.32 6.67 -6.22
C ASP A 146 -11.31 7.78 -6.56
N GLU A 147 -11.51 8.51 -7.66
CA GLU A 147 -10.81 9.79 -7.86
C GLU A 147 -11.48 10.84 -6.99
N SER A 148 -10.69 11.63 -6.26
CA SER A 148 -11.19 12.83 -5.60
C SER A 148 -11.30 13.94 -6.65
N ASP A 149 -12.51 14.38 -6.91
CA ASP A 149 -12.84 15.55 -7.71
C ASP A 149 -13.40 16.64 -6.79
N VAL A 150 -13.42 17.88 -7.26
CA VAL A 150 -14.03 19.00 -6.54
C VAL A 150 -15.17 19.55 -7.39
N GLU A 151 -16.39 19.39 -6.90
CA GLU A 151 -17.59 19.90 -7.55
C GLU A 151 -18.29 20.83 -6.56
N ASP A 152 -18.57 22.07 -6.98
CA ASP A 152 -19.16 23.12 -6.14
C ASP A 152 -18.44 23.33 -4.79
N GLY A 153 -17.11 23.23 -4.80
CA GLY A 153 -16.28 23.36 -3.59
C GLY A 153 -16.38 22.19 -2.60
N ARG A 154 -17.05 21.09 -2.98
CA ARG A 154 -17.18 19.88 -2.17
C ARG A 154 -16.40 18.71 -2.78
N PRO A 155 -15.72 17.89 -1.96
CA PRO A 155 -15.03 16.70 -2.48
C PRO A 155 -16.05 15.66 -2.94
N VAL A 156 -16.03 15.34 -4.23
CA VAL A 156 -16.82 14.28 -4.85
C VAL A 156 -15.89 13.13 -5.20
N TYR A 157 -16.37 11.89 -5.05
CA TYR A 157 -15.58 10.71 -5.38
C TYR A 157 -16.13 10.03 -6.63
N LEU A 158 -15.33 9.96 -7.69
CA LEU A 158 -15.70 9.35 -8.95
C LEU A 158 -15.29 7.88 -8.99
N VAL A 159 -16.25 6.98 -9.17
CA VAL A 159 -16.03 5.53 -9.25
C VAL A 159 -15.52 5.15 -10.63
N LEU A 160 -14.25 4.80 -10.72
CA LEU A 160 -13.62 4.37 -11.97
C LEU A 160 -13.96 2.92 -12.30
N LYS A 161 -14.28 2.66 -13.57
CA LYS A 161 -14.51 1.32 -14.11
C LYS A 161 -13.19 0.59 -14.33
N LYS A 162 -13.26 -0.73 -14.41
CA LYS A 162 -12.13 -1.60 -14.77
C LYS A 162 -12.49 -2.32 -16.06
N SER A 163 -11.68 -2.22 -17.10
CA SER A 163 -12.03 -2.82 -18.40
C SER A 163 -12.18 -4.34 -18.31
N TRP A 164 -11.33 -4.97 -17.49
CA TRP A 164 -11.32 -6.41 -17.29
C TRP A 164 -12.49 -6.96 -16.50
N ARG A 165 -13.19 -6.13 -15.72
CA ARG A 165 -14.19 -6.60 -14.76
C ARG A 165 -15.57 -6.62 -15.39
N ASN A 166 -16.30 -7.72 -15.21
CA ASN A 166 -17.67 -7.81 -15.69
C ASN A 166 -18.56 -6.74 -14.99
N PRO A 167 -19.37 -5.95 -15.73
CA PRO A 167 -20.33 -5.01 -15.15
C PRO A 167 -21.29 -5.62 -14.11
N GLU A 168 -21.58 -6.91 -14.18
CA GLU A 168 -22.39 -7.60 -13.14
C GLU A 168 -21.75 -7.49 -11.76
N ILE A 169 -20.42 -7.54 -11.66
CA ILE A 169 -19.71 -7.36 -10.38
C ILE A 169 -19.92 -5.94 -9.85
N ASP A 170 -20.03 -4.93 -10.71
CA ASP A 170 -20.28 -3.56 -10.25
C ASP A 170 -21.68 -3.44 -9.64
N ALA A 171 -22.68 -4.08 -10.23
CA ALA A 171 -24.02 -4.14 -9.66
C ALA A 171 -24.02 -4.94 -8.34
N TRP A 172 -23.35 -6.09 -8.33
CA TRP A 172 -23.22 -6.94 -7.15
C TRP A 172 -22.55 -6.22 -5.97
N LEU A 173 -21.40 -5.58 -6.19
CA LEU A 173 -20.67 -4.82 -5.17
C LEU A 173 -21.46 -3.63 -4.60
N ARG A 174 -22.39 -3.04 -5.37
CA ARG A 174 -23.20 -1.90 -4.90
C ARG A 174 -24.22 -2.29 -3.84
N VAL A 175 -24.72 -3.52 -3.84
CA VAL A 175 -25.67 -3.98 -2.82
C VAL A 175 -25.03 -3.93 -1.43
N PHE A 176 -23.80 -4.39 -1.29
CA PHE A 176 -23.03 -4.24 -0.04
C PHE A 176 -22.89 -2.77 0.39
N ASP A 177 -22.65 -1.87 -0.57
CA ASP A 177 -22.54 -0.44 -0.28
C ASP A 177 -23.88 0.17 0.18
N VAL A 178 -25.02 -0.28 -0.38
CA VAL A 178 -26.37 0.13 0.03
C VAL A 178 -26.67 -0.35 1.45
N LEU A 179 -26.41 -1.61 1.76
CA LEU A 179 -26.63 -2.19 3.08
C LEU A 179 -25.75 -1.53 4.14
N TYR A 180 -24.48 -1.27 3.82
CA TYR A 180 -23.60 -0.51 4.70
C TYR A 180 -24.20 0.86 5.02
N ARG A 181 -24.67 1.61 4.02
CA ARG A 181 -25.34 2.90 4.24
C ARG A 181 -26.58 2.74 5.11
N ARG A 182 -27.47 1.80 4.79
CA ARG A 182 -28.69 1.52 5.56
C ARG A 182 -28.37 1.26 7.03
N SER A 183 -27.38 0.41 7.32
CA SER A 183 -26.96 0.09 8.71
C SER A 183 -26.46 1.31 9.51
N ARG A 184 -25.85 2.30 8.83
CA ARG A 184 -25.35 3.54 9.46
C ARG A 184 -26.46 4.53 9.79
N TYR A 185 -27.57 4.51 9.05
CA TYR A 185 -28.70 5.42 9.24
C TYR A 185 -29.87 4.79 10.01
N MET A 186 -29.73 3.55 10.50
CA MET A 186 -30.76 2.91 11.30
C MET A 186 -30.96 3.62 12.66
N PRO A 187 -32.21 3.81 13.14
CA PRO A 187 -32.53 4.58 14.34
C PRO A 187 -31.89 4.07 15.64
N LEU A 188 -31.51 2.78 15.71
CA LEU A 188 -30.77 2.22 16.84
C LEU A 188 -29.30 2.69 16.89
N ASN A 189 -28.74 3.14 15.77
CA ASN A 189 -27.38 3.67 15.67
C ASN A 189 -27.39 5.19 15.90
N ARG A 190 -27.85 5.63 17.09
CA ARG A 190 -28.05 7.06 17.47
C ARG A 190 -26.77 7.90 17.59
N ASN A 191 -25.63 7.38 17.17
CA ASN A 191 -24.39 8.14 17.20
C ASN A 191 -23.47 7.68 16.06
N PRO A 192 -23.58 8.26 14.85
CA PRO A 192 -22.60 7.99 13.81
C PRO A 192 -21.32 8.75 14.20
N ARG A 193 -20.58 8.25 15.20
CA ARG A 193 -19.21 8.68 15.41
C ARG A 193 -18.45 8.41 14.09
N GLY A 194 -17.73 9.41 13.62
CA GLY A 194 -16.98 9.36 12.35
C GLY A 194 -17.62 10.13 11.19
N ALA A 195 -16.85 10.31 10.11
CA ALA A 195 -17.29 11.04 8.92
C ALA A 195 -18.48 10.36 8.24
N ASN A 196 -19.36 11.17 7.64
CA ASN A 196 -20.46 10.70 6.80
C ASN A 196 -19.94 9.86 5.62
N VAL A 197 -20.74 8.89 5.18
CA VAL A 197 -20.41 8.10 4.00
C VAL A 197 -20.33 9.03 2.80
N HIS A 198 -19.17 9.09 2.16
CA HIS A 198 -18.98 9.92 0.97
C HIS A 198 -19.92 9.50 -0.16
N ILE A 199 -20.52 10.48 -0.83
CA ILE A 199 -21.29 10.27 -2.05
C ILE A 199 -20.32 9.91 -3.17
N ARG A 200 -20.60 8.80 -3.86
CA ARG A 200 -19.78 8.27 -4.95
C ARG A 200 -20.55 8.41 -6.26
N LYS A 201 -20.04 9.19 -7.21
CA LYS A 201 -20.65 9.35 -8.55
C LYS A 201 -20.05 8.35 -9.52
N LEU A 202 -20.89 7.72 -10.33
CA LEU A 202 -20.46 6.78 -11.35
C LEU A 202 -19.87 7.53 -12.54
N THR A 203 -18.74 7.07 -13.04
CA THR A 203 -18.15 7.61 -14.27
C THR A 203 -17.94 6.50 -15.30
N GLN A 204 -17.79 6.90 -16.57
CA GLN A 204 -17.38 6.02 -17.66
C GLN A 204 -15.85 5.93 -17.78
N LYS A 205 -15.10 6.71 -17.00
CA LYS A 205 -13.63 6.65 -16.96
C LYS A 205 -13.16 5.26 -16.51
N VAL A 206 -12.17 4.73 -17.20
CA VAL A 206 -11.57 3.41 -16.96
C VAL A 206 -10.21 3.59 -16.26
N ASP A 207 -9.95 2.77 -15.25
CA ASP A 207 -8.67 2.69 -14.52
C ASP A 207 -8.14 1.25 -14.50
N ASP A 208 -7.23 1.01 -15.44
CA ASP A 208 -6.49 -0.25 -15.61
C ASP A 208 -5.02 -0.12 -15.18
N THR A 209 -4.68 0.89 -14.38
CA THR A 209 -3.31 1.06 -13.84
C THR A 209 -2.83 -0.14 -13.04
N ARG A 210 -3.77 -0.95 -12.52
CA ARG A 210 -3.49 -2.18 -11.78
C ARG A 210 -3.85 -3.39 -12.62
N GLN A 211 -2.95 -4.37 -12.60
CA GLN A 211 -3.14 -5.63 -13.30
C GLN A 211 -4.47 -6.30 -12.89
N PRO A 212 -5.13 -6.98 -13.85
CA PRO A 212 -6.31 -7.80 -13.58
C PRO A 212 -6.03 -8.83 -12.49
N ARG A 213 -7.06 -9.18 -11.72
CA ARG A 213 -6.95 -10.23 -10.70
C ARG A 213 -6.85 -11.60 -11.37
N THR A 214 -6.04 -12.47 -10.80
CA THR A 214 -5.88 -13.87 -11.24
C THR A 214 -6.77 -14.79 -10.40
N ASN A 215 -7.06 -15.99 -10.93
CA ASN A 215 -7.89 -17.02 -10.28
C ASN A 215 -9.33 -16.58 -9.99
N LEU A 216 -9.90 -15.70 -10.82
CA LEU A 216 -11.33 -15.39 -10.72
C LEU A 216 -12.15 -16.33 -11.62
N PRO A 217 -13.43 -16.55 -11.28
CA PRO A 217 -14.42 -17.17 -12.15
C PRO A 217 -14.45 -16.54 -13.54
N VAL A 218 -14.71 -17.33 -14.58
CA VAL A 218 -14.76 -16.86 -15.97
C VAL A 218 -15.73 -15.70 -16.18
N ASN A 219 -16.88 -15.74 -15.52
CA ASN A 219 -17.90 -14.70 -15.60
C ASN A 219 -17.58 -13.46 -14.74
N ALA A 220 -16.49 -13.45 -13.99
CA ALA A 220 -15.99 -12.26 -13.32
C ALA A 220 -15.24 -11.32 -14.28
N TYR A 221 -14.76 -11.85 -15.41
CA TYR A 221 -14.09 -11.06 -16.43
C TYR A 221 -15.11 -10.53 -17.45
N ASN A 222 -14.85 -9.33 -17.97
CA ASN A 222 -15.60 -8.80 -19.10
C ASN A 222 -15.35 -9.69 -20.33
N PRO A 223 -16.39 -10.26 -20.98
CA PRO A 223 -16.20 -11.19 -22.09
C PRO A 223 -15.42 -10.60 -23.28
N SER A 224 -15.73 -9.37 -23.68
CA SER A 224 -15.04 -8.68 -24.79
C SER A 224 -13.57 -8.44 -24.47
N TRP A 225 -13.28 -8.02 -23.23
CA TRP A 225 -11.91 -7.84 -22.78
C TRP A 225 -11.14 -9.16 -22.72
N LEU A 226 -11.75 -10.20 -22.16
CA LEU A 226 -11.13 -11.52 -22.05
C LEU A 226 -10.84 -12.11 -23.44
N GLN A 227 -11.76 -11.94 -24.41
CA GLN A 227 -11.56 -12.41 -25.78
C GLN A 227 -10.40 -11.71 -26.47
N ALA A 228 -10.25 -10.40 -26.27
CA ALA A 228 -9.19 -9.58 -26.85
C ALA A 228 -7.76 -9.91 -26.36
N LEU A 229 -7.63 -10.65 -25.25
CA LEU A 229 -6.31 -11.03 -24.73
C LEU A 229 -5.59 -12.09 -25.56
N THR A 230 -4.27 -12.00 -25.57
CA THR A 230 -3.38 -13.03 -26.13
C THR A 230 -3.51 -14.35 -25.36
N ALA A 231 -3.14 -15.47 -25.99
CA ALA A 231 -3.11 -16.77 -25.33
C ALA A 231 -2.17 -16.77 -24.09
N TYR A 232 -1.05 -16.06 -24.19
CA TYR A 232 -0.09 -15.91 -23.10
C TYR A 232 -0.70 -15.17 -21.90
N ASP A 233 -1.38 -14.05 -22.12
CA ASP A 233 -2.01 -13.27 -21.04
C ASP A 233 -3.17 -14.02 -20.41
N LYS A 234 -3.98 -14.71 -21.21
CA LYS A 234 -5.06 -15.59 -20.71
C LYS A 234 -4.54 -16.69 -19.78
N ALA A 235 -3.45 -17.36 -20.17
CA ALA A 235 -2.84 -18.41 -19.35
C ALA A 235 -2.34 -17.88 -17.99
N ARG A 236 -1.80 -16.65 -17.95
CA ARG A 236 -1.35 -16.00 -16.71
C ARG A 236 -2.48 -15.65 -15.75
N LEU A 237 -3.69 -15.39 -16.26
CA LEU A 237 -4.85 -15.09 -15.41
C LEU A 237 -5.32 -16.29 -14.59
N LYS A 238 -5.00 -17.53 -15.01
CA LYS A 238 -5.46 -18.76 -14.35
C LYS A 238 -6.96 -18.73 -14.08
N VAL A 239 -7.74 -18.41 -15.11
CA VAL A 239 -9.20 -18.25 -15.02
C VAL A 239 -9.82 -19.53 -14.47
N ASP A 240 -10.68 -19.41 -13.47
CA ASP A 240 -11.49 -20.53 -12.99
C ASP A 240 -12.66 -20.74 -13.98
N PRO A 241 -12.76 -21.91 -14.65
CA PRO A 241 -13.81 -22.17 -15.61
C PRO A 241 -15.20 -22.22 -14.96
N LYS A 242 -15.30 -22.41 -13.65
CA LYS A 242 -16.57 -22.49 -12.94
C LYS A 242 -17.16 -21.08 -12.79
N PRO A 243 -18.35 -20.79 -13.35
CA PRO A 243 -18.99 -19.50 -13.16
C PRO A 243 -19.47 -19.34 -11.71
N TYR A 244 -19.49 -18.10 -11.25
CA TYR A 244 -19.96 -17.72 -9.93
C TYR A 244 -21.32 -17.02 -9.97
N ASP A 245 -22.18 -17.30 -9.01
CA ASP A 245 -23.48 -16.66 -8.89
C ASP A 245 -23.37 -15.29 -8.18
N PHE A 246 -23.51 -14.21 -8.96
CA PHE A 246 -23.51 -12.82 -8.48
C PHE A 246 -24.89 -12.30 -8.05
N THR A 247 -25.91 -13.17 -7.96
CA THR A 247 -27.22 -12.75 -7.47
C THR A 247 -27.24 -12.55 -5.95
N HIS A 248 -28.17 -11.75 -5.46
CA HIS A 248 -28.46 -11.67 -4.02
C HIS A 248 -29.86 -12.23 -3.77
N GLU A 249 -30.08 -12.78 -2.58
CA GLU A 249 -31.42 -13.21 -2.15
C GLU A 249 -32.40 -12.03 -2.18
N ALA A 250 -33.65 -12.28 -2.58
CA ALA A 250 -34.64 -11.24 -2.87
C ALA A 250 -34.87 -10.28 -1.67
N GLU A 251 -34.78 -10.79 -0.45
CA GLU A 251 -34.95 -10.05 0.80
C GLU A 251 -33.88 -8.97 1.03
N ILE A 252 -32.75 -9.06 0.32
CA ILE A 252 -31.62 -8.14 0.45
C ILE A 252 -31.76 -6.94 -0.51
N ASN A 253 -32.52 -7.11 -1.60
CA ASN A 253 -32.72 -6.10 -2.63
C ASN A 253 -33.88 -5.12 -2.31
N SER A 254 -34.62 -5.32 -1.21
CA SER A 254 -35.72 -4.45 -0.73
C SER A 254 -35.27 -3.43 0.33
#